data_AF-A0A497AN98-F1
#
_entry.id   AF-A0A497AN98-F1
#
_cell.length_a   1.000
_cell.length_b   1.000
_cell.length_c   1.000
_cell.angle_alpha   90.00
_cell.angle_beta   90.00
_cell.angle_gamma   90.00
#
_symmetry.space_group_name_H-M   'P 1'
#
loop_
_entity.id
_entity.type
_entity.pdbx_description
1 polymer ?
#
loop_
_entity_poly.entity_id
_entity_poly.type
_entity_poly.pdbx_seq_one_letter_code
_entity_poly.pdbx_strand_id
1 'polypeptide(L)' 'MFQWRVIMLAALAVSLLVAGLAVLILPDPYEGPTVHNFDEQHSVHALDLLGVALLALGCAVAWSAGALWQRRMYAS' A
#
# COMPACT_ATOMS: atom_id res chain seq x y z
N MET A 1 -18.57 -8.32 20.54
CA MET A 1 -18.70 -6.94 20.04
C MET A 1 -17.90 -6.81 18.75
N PHE A 2 -18.53 -6.44 17.64
CA PHE A 2 -17.81 -6.22 16.38
C PHE A 2 -16.81 -5.07 16.55
N GLN A 3 -15.52 -5.34 16.31
CA GLN A 3 -14.48 -4.30 16.33
C GLN A 3 -14.44 -3.57 14.99
N TRP A 4 -15.51 -2.85 14.66
CA TRP A 4 -15.70 -2.16 13.37
C TRP A 4 -14.49 -1.32 12.95
N ARG A 5 -13.80 -0.68 13.90
CA ARG A 5 -12.59 0.11 13.61
C ARG A 5 -11.43 -0.74 13.07
N VAL A 6 -11.22 -1.94 13.61
CA VAL A 6 -10.18 -2.87 13.12
C VAL A 6 -10.55 -3.38 11.73
N ILE A 7 -11.83 -3.71 11.52
CA ILE A 7 -12.33 -4.20 10.23
C ILE A 7 -12.14 -3.12 9.14
N MET A 8 -12.51 -1.87 9.43
CA MET A 8 -12.32 -0.76 8.48
C MET A 8 -10.84 -0.50 8.18
N LEU A 9 -9.96 -0.54 9.18
CA LEU A 9 -8.51 -0.40 8.95
C LEU A 9 -7.94 -1.55 8.12
N ALA A 10 -8.37 -2.78 8.38
CA ALA A 10 -7.96 -3.93 7.59
C ALA A 10 -8.44 -3.84 6.14
N ALA A 11 -9.70 -3.45 5.92
CA ALA A 11 -10.25 -3.23 4.58
C ALA A 11 -9.47 -2.13 3.83
N LEU A 12 -9.21 -1.00 4.50
CA LEU A 12 -8.41 0.09 3.93
C LEU A 12 -6.99 -0.36 3.56
N ALA A 13 -6.33 -1.12 4.44
CA ALA A 13 -5.00 -1.66 4.18
C ALA A 13 -4.99 -2.55 2.93
N VAL A 14 -5.96 -3.46 2.80
CA VAL A 14 -6.09 -4.32 1.62
C VAL A 14 -6.33 -3.48 0.36
N SER A 15 -7.21 -2.48 0.40
CA SER A 15 -7.47 -1.60 -0.75
C SER A 15 -6.21 -0.85 -1.19
N LEU A 16 -5.44 -0.31 -0.23
CA LEU A 16 -4.17 0.37 -0.52
C LEU A 16 -3.14 -0.58 -1.14
N LEU A 17 -3.02 -1.80 -0.62
CA LEU A 17 -2.10 -2.79 -1.15
C LEU A 17 -2.47 -3.21 -2.57
N VAL A 18 -3.74 -3.50 -2.82
CA VAL A 18 -4.24 -3.87 -4.16
C VAL A 18 -4.05 -2.71 -5.14
N ALA A 19 -4.34 -1.47 -4.73
CA ALA A 19 -4.12 -0.30 -5.57
C ALA A 19 -2.62 -0.10 -5.88
N GLY A 20 -1.74 -0.25 -4.89
CA GLY A 20 -0.29 -0.16 -5.09
C GLY A 20 0.25 -1.22 -6.06
N LEU A 21 -0.20 -2.48 -5.92
CA LEU A 21 0.16 -3.55 -6.84
C LEU A 21 -0.39 -3.31 -8.26
N ALA A 22 -1.63 -2.83 -8.36
CA ALA A 22 -2.24 -2.53 -9.65
C ALA A 22 -1.49 -1.42 -10.40
N VAL A 23 -0.93 -0.45 -9.66
CA VAL A 23 -0.10 0.61 -10.23
C VAL A 23 1.28 0.08 -10.63
N LEU A 24 1.89 -0.82 -9.85
CA LEU A 24 3.23 -1.38 -10.15
C LEU A 24 3.25 -2.42 -11.27
N ILE A 25 2.09 -2.97 -11.66
CA ILE A 25 1.97 -3.92 -12.77
C ILE A 25 1.51 -3.25 -14.07
N LEU A 26 1.37 -1.92 -14.07
CA LEU A 26 0.98 -1.18 -15.27
C LEU A 26 2.08 -1.33 -16.32
N PRO A 27 1.75 -1.51 -17.61
CA PRO A 27 2.78 -1.57 -18.66
C PRO A 27 3.29 -0.17 -19.03
N ASP A 28 4.53 -0.10 -19.51
CA ASP A 28 5.30 1.12 -19.86
C ASP A 28 4.49 2.28 -20.50
N PRO A 29 3.55 2.04 -21.44
CA PRO A 29 2.81 3.14 -22.07
C PRO A 29 1.96 3.95 -21.08
N TYR A 30 1.64 3.38 -19.92
CA TYR A 30 0.78 3.97 -18.92
C TYR A 30 1.51 4.43 -17.66
N GLU A 31 2.80 4.08 -17.49
CA GLU A 31 3.59 4.38 -16.29
C GLU A 31 3.87 5.88 -16.08
N GLY A 32 3.61 6.68 -17.12
CA GLY A 32 3.70 8.13 -17.06
C GLY A 32 5.14 8.64 -17.17
N PRO A 33 5.41 9.89 -16.77
CA PRO A 33 6.72 10.49 -16.98
C PRO A 33 7.80 9.74 -16.20
N THR A 34 8.95 9.54 -16.85
CA THR A 34 10.13 8.96 -16.25
C THR A 34 10.70 9.93 -15.21
N VAL A 35 10.83 9.47 -13.96
CA VAL A 35 11.36 10.29 -12.86
C VAL A 35 12.86 10.07 -12.73
N HIS A 36 13.32 8.83 -12.89
CA HIS A 36 14.73 8.50 -12.79
C HIS A 36 15.10 7.34 -13.70
N ASN A 37 16.14 7.50 -14.51
CA ASN A 37 16.72 6.40 -15.28
C ASN A 37 17.94 5.88 -14.53
N PHE A 38 17.89 4.60 -14.13
CA PHE A 38 19.03 3.92 -13.52
C PHE A 38 20.01 3.42 -14.58
N ASP A 39 19.50 2.90 -15.71
CA ASP A 39 20.27 2.44 -16.87
C ASP A 39 19.37 2.37 -18.13
N GLU A 40 19.91 2.02 -19.31
CA GLU A 40 19.17 1.90 -20.59
C GLU A 40 17.96 0.94 -20.51
N GLN A 41 17.95 0.03 -19.54
CA GLN A 41 16.90 -0.98 -19.35
C GLN A 41 16.06 -0.80 -18.08
N HIS A 42 16.42 0.14 -17.20
CA HIS A 42 15.74 0.33 -15.91
C HIS A 42 15.40 1.80 -15.70
N SER A 43 14.15 2.15 -15.98
CA SER A 43 13.55 3.44 -15.68
C SER A 43 12.57 3.29 -14.53
N VAL A 44 12.62 4.22 -13.57
CA VAL A 44 11.58 4.39 -12.56
C VAL A 44 10.66 5.51 -13.01
N HIS A 45 9.40 5.16 -13.13
CA HIS A 45 8.34 6.07 -13.53
C HIS A 45 7.60 6.64 -12.32
N ALA A 46 6.88 7.73 -12.55
CA ALA A 46 6.14 8.41 -11.49
C ALA A 46 5.09 7.50 -10.83
N LEU A 47 4.48 6.60 -11.62
CA LEU A 47 3.52 5.64 -11.11
C LEU A 47 4.17 4.56 -10.24
N ASP A 48 5.40 4.13 -10.51
CA ASP A 48 6.11 3.18 -9.64
C ASP A 48 6.30 3.74 -8.24
N LEU A 49 6.73 5.01 -8.15
CA LEU A 49 6.87 5.71 -6.87
C LEU A 49 5.53 5.79 -6.13
N LEU A 50 4.44 6.07 -6.86
CA LEU A 50 3.10 6.10 -6.30
C LEU A 50 2.66 4.70 -5.81
N GLY A 51 2.92 3.66 -6.59
CA GLY A 51 2.62 2.28 -6.24
C GLY A 51 3.37 1.83 -4.98
N VAL A 52 4.69 2.11 -4.91
CA VAL A 52 5.50 1.85 -3.71
C VAL A 52 4.98 2.63 -2.50
N ALA A 53 4.60 3.91 -2.67
CA ALA A 53 4.04 4.71 -1.60
C ALA A 53 2.71 4.14 -1.08
N LEU A 54 1.81 3.70 -1.98
CA LEU A 54 0.56 3.03 -1.64
C LEU A 54 0.81 1.72 -0.87
N LEU A 55 1.79 0.91 -1.31
CA LEU A 55 2.17 -0.31 -0.61
C LEU A 55 2.68 -0.02 0.81
N ALA A 56 3.58 0.95 0.95
CA ALA A 56 4.13 1.35 2.25
C ALA A 56 3.03 1.82 3.21
N LEU A 57 2.09 2.64 2.72
CA LEU A 57 0.92 3.07 3.49
C LEU A 57 0.01 1.90 3.85
N GLY A 58 -0.28 1.00 2.91
CA GLY A 58 -1.09 -0.19 3.16
C GLY A 58 -0.50 -1.07 4.27
N CYS A 59 0.81 -1.32 4.23
CA CYS A 59 1.54 -2.05 5.28
C CYS A 59 1.47 -1.33 6.65
N ALA A 60 1.68 0.00 6.68
CA ALA A 60 1.58 0.77 7.91
C ALA A 60 0.17 0.71 8.53
N VAL A 61 -0.88 0.82 7.69
CA VAL A 61 -2.26 0.69 8.13
C VAL A 61 -2.54 -0.73 8.64
N ALA A 62 -2.08 -1.78 7.94
CA ALA A 62 -2.22 -3.16 8.38
C ALA A 62 -1.59 -3.39 9.77
N TRP A 63 -0.37 -2.89 9.98
CA TRP A 63 0.30 -2.96 11.29
C TRP A 63 -0.47 -2.22 12.38
N SER A 64 -0.98 -1.02 12.08
CA SER A 64 -1.78 -0.25 13.03
C SER A 64 -3.08 -0.97 13.41
N ALA A 65 -3.74 -1.64 12.45
CA ALA A 65 -4.93 -2.46 12.69
C ALA A 65 -4.61 -3.62 13.63
N GLY A 66 -3.49 -4.32 13.38
CA GLY A 66 -3.01 -5.42 14.21
C GLY A 66 -2.66 -4.97 15.63
N ALA A 67 -1.89 -3.89 15.77
CA ALA A 67 -1.53 -3.31 17.06
C ALA A 67 -2.78 -2.86 17.84
N LEU A 68 -3.76 -2.26 17.17
CA LEU A 68 -5.01 -1.86 17.80
C LEU A 68 -5.83 -3.05 18.28
N TRP A 69 -5.96 -4.08 17.45
CA TRP A 69 -6.67 -5.30 17.81
C TRP A 69 -6.02 -5.99 19.01
N GLN A 70 -4.69 -6.13 18.98
CA GLN A 70 -3.91 -6.72 20.06
C GLN A 70 -4.14 -5.98 21.37
N ARG A 71 -4.05 -4.64 21.36
CA ARG A 71 -4.34 -3.81 22.55
C ARG A 71 -5.75 -4.04 23.10
N ARG A 72 -6.75 -4.23 22.23
CA ARG A 72 -8.13 -4.46 22.68
C ARG A 72 -8.38 -5.87 23.20
N MET A 73 -7.63 -6.87 22.74
CA MET A 73 -7.72 -8.25 23.22
C MET A 73 -6.97 -8.48 24.53
N TYR A 74 -5.84 -7.81 24.74
CA TYR A 74 -5.03 -7.97 25.96
C TYR A 74 -5.31 -6.91 27.04
N ALA A 75 -6.20 -5.96 26.79
CA ALA A 75 -6.69 -5.00 27.80
C ALA A 75 -7.90 -5.51 28.60
N SER A 76 -8.32 -6.76 28.36
CA SER A 76 -9.29 -7.51 29.17
C SER A 76 -8.58 -8.48 30.09
#